data_AF-A0A7S3HH84-F1
#
_entry.id   AF-A0A7S3HH84-F1
#
_cell.length_a   1.000
_cell.length_b   1.000
_cell.length_c   1.000
_cell.angle_alpha   90.00
_cell.angle_beta   90.00
_cell.angle_gamma   90.00
#
_symmetry.space_group_name_H-M   'P 1'
#
loop_
_entity.id
_entity.type
_entity.pdbx_description
1 polymer ?
#
loop_
_entity_poly.entity_id
_entity_poly.type
_entity_poly.pdbx_seq_one_letter_code
_entity_poly.pdbx_strand_id
1 'polypeptide(L)'
;EEEEAEEHEAQLKREQEEEEEAEAHLRQKDQREREEHLRLEEQAHAAEEAAQRAAAEKATRRAEALRAEQDRKRRAAVAAFLKMHGFTGGVSGAKRNLMNSTYPLHRAAKTANAQMVEYLLMEGADPMQANSAGRNAAQV
;
A
#
# COMPACT_ATOMS: atom_id res chain seq x y z
N GLU A 1 72.54 10.67 46.89
CA GLU A 1 71.41 11.29 47.60
C GLU A 1 70.65 12.30 46.75
N GLU A 2 71.19 13.48 46.39
CA GLU A 2 70.45 14.46 45.57
C GLU A 2 70.18 13.96 44.14
N GLU A 3 71.19 13.38 43.50
CA GLU A 3 71.11 12.84 42.12
C GLU A 3 70.15 11.65 42.04
N GLU A 4 70.13 10.78 43.05
CA GLU A 4 69.21 9.63 43.13
C GLU A 4 67.75 10.06 43.36
N ALA A 5 67.53 11.18 44.08
CA ALA A 5 66.21 11.73 44.30
C ALA A 5 65.63 12.38 43.02
N GLU A 6 66.46 13.08 42.24
CA GLU A 6 66.07 13.61 40.93
C GLU A 6 65.76 12.50 39.92
N GLU A 7 66.56 11.43 39.88
CA GLU A 7 66.30 10.27 39.02
C GLU A 7 64.98 9.58 39.37
N HIS A 8 64.71 9.38 40.67
CA HIS A 8 63.44 8.80 41.13
C HIS A 8 62.23 9.67 40.81
N GLU A 9 62.33 11.00 40.95
CA GLU A 9 61.26 11.93 40.57
C GLU A 9 61.02 11.95 39.06
N ALA A 10 62.09 11.92 38.26
CA ALA A 10 61.99 11.82 36.80
C ALA A 10 61.34 10.51 36.34
N GLN A 11 61.62 9.41 37.05
CA GLN A 11 61.03 8.11 36.77
C GLN A 11 59.54 8.08 37.11
N LEU A 12 59.14 8.64 38.26
CA LEU A 12 57.72 8.78 38.63
C LEU A 12 56.93 9.64 37.63
N LYS A 13 57.52 10.73 37.14
CA LYS A 13 56.85 11.57 36.12
C LYS A 13 56.64 10.81 34.81
N ARG A 14 57.63 10.03 34.37
CA ARG A 14 57.50 9.20 33.16
C ARG A 14 56.42 8.12 33.32
N GLU A 15 56.38 7.46 34.47
CA GLU A 15 55.33 6.47 34.77
C GLU A 15 53.93 7.10 34.79
N GLN A 16 53.79 8.30 35.36
CA GLN A 16 52.53 9.05 35.35
C GLN A 16 52.12 9.47 33.94
N GLU A 17 53.05 9.98 33.13
CA GLU A 17 52.79 10.35 31.74
C GLU A 17 52.37 9.12 30.90
N GLU A 18 53.05 7.98 31.06
CA GLU A 18 52.68 6.74 30.38
C GLU A 18 51.30 6.21 30.81
N GLU A 19 50.94 6.32 32.09
CA GLU A 19 49.62 5.94 32.59
C GLU A 19 48.52 6.86 32.05
N GLU A 20 48.75 8.17 32.01
CA GLU A 20 47.82 9.15 31.44
C GLU A 20 47.63 8.93 29.92
N GLU A 21 48.70 8.66 29.17
CA GLU A 21 48.63 8.34 27.74
C GLU A 21 47.87 7.04 27.48
N ALA A 22 48.12 6.00 28.28
CA ALA A 22 47.41 4.73 28.19
C ALA A 22 45.91 4.90 28.49
N GLU A 23 45.57 5.69 29.51
CA GLU A 23 44.18 5.99 29.84
C GLU A 23 43.51 6.81 28.73
N ALA A 24 44.19 7.83 28.19
CA ALA A 24 43.68 8.63 27.07
C ALA A 24 43.43 7.77 25.83
N HIS A 25 44.31 6.83 25.52
CA HIS A 25 44.14 5.89 24.41
C HIS A 25 42.93 4.95 24.64
N LEU A 26 42.74 4.45 25.86
CA LEU A 26 41.57 3.64 26.22
C LEU A 26 40.27 4.44 26.08
N ARG A 27 40.23 5.69 26.58
CA ARG A 27 39.07 6.59 26.44
C ARG A 27 38.77 6.86 24.96
N GLN A 28 39.81 7.11 24.15
CA GLN A 28 39.63 7.33 22.70
C GLN A 28 39.08 6.07 22.01
N LYS A 29 39.55 4.88 22.39
CA LYS A 29 39.06 3.61 21.85
C LYS A 29 37.59 3.38 22.20
N ASP A 30 37.21 3.52 23.47
CA ASP A 30 35.82 3.39 23.94
C ASP A 30 34.90 4.41 23.26
N GLN A 31 35.36 5.66 23.08
CA GLN A 31 34.59 6.67 22.34
C GLN A 31 34.35 6.23 20.88
N ARG A 32 35.37 5.71 20.19
CA ARG A 32 35.23 5.23 18.80
C ARG A 32 34.26 4.06 18.71
N GLU A 33 34.35 3.10 19.64
CA GLU A 33 33.45 1.94 19.68
C GLU A 33 32.00 2.37 19.93
N ARG A 34 31.76 3.34 20.82
CA ARG A 34 30.43 3.91 21.06
C ARG A 34 29.89 4.66 19.85
N GLU A 35 30.73 5.49 19.20
CA GLU A 35 30.34 6.20 17.98
C GLU A 35 30.00 5.23 16.84
N GLU A 36 30.76 4.14 16.69
CA GLU A 36 30.47 3.09 15.72
C GLU A 36 29.16 2.37 16.05
N HIS A 37 28.93 2.01 17.30
CA HIS A 37 27.68 1.39 17.74
C HIS A 37 26.47 2.28 17.43
N LEU A 38 26.53 3.56 17.78
CA LEU A 38 25.47 4.53 17.49
C LEU A 38 25.21 4.66 15.99
N ARG A 39 26.27 4.69 15.17
CA ARG A 39 26.12 4.72 13.70
C ARG A 39 25.45 3.46 13.17
N LEU A 40 25.80 2.29 13.69
CA LEU A 40 25.18 1.02 13.29
C LEU A 40 23.71 0.95 13.69
N GLU A 41 23.36 1.41 14.89
CA GLU A 41 21.97 1.51 15.34
C GLU A 41 21.16 2.48 14.49
N GLU A 42 21.71 3.66 14.18
CA GLU A 42 21.06 4.64 13.31
C GLU A 42 20.85 4.09 11.90
N GLN A 43 21.86 3.41 11.33
CA GLN A 43 21.75 2.76 10.03
C GLN A 43 20.71 1.63 10.05
N ALA A 44 20.67 0.82 11.11
CA ALA A 44 19.69 -0.25 11.26
C ALA A 44 18.27 0.31 11.34
N HIS A 45 18.05 1.36 12.13
CA HIS A 45 16.76 2.03 12.24
C HIS A 45 16.34 2.65 10.89
N ALA A 46 17.25 3.33 10.20
CA ALA A 46 16.99 3.91 8.88
C ALA A 46 16.67 2.82 7.83
N ALA A 47 17.38 1.70 7.85
CA ALA A 47 17.12 0.56 6.97
C ALA A 47 15.76 -0.08 7.25
N GLU A 48 15.39 -0.22 8.52
CA GLU A 48 14.08 -0.73 8.92
C GLU A 48 12.95 0.20 8.46
N GLU A 49 13.06 1.51 8.71
CA GLU A 49 12.09 2.49 8.23
C GLU A 49 11.96 2.46 6.70
N ALA A 50 13.08 2.39 5.98
CA ALA A 50 13.07 2.30 4.53
C ALA A 50 12.38 1.02 4.04
N ALA A 51 12.63 -0.11 4.69
CA ALA A 51 11.99 -1.38 4.37
C ALA A 51 10.48 -1.34 4.64
N GLN A 52 10.06 -0.74 5.76
CA GLN A 52 8.65 -0.57 6.10
C GLN A 52 7.93 0.32 5.09
N ARG A 53 8.54 1.45 4.68
CA ARG A 53 7.98 2.35 3.66
C ARG A 53 7.85 1.65 2.30
N ALA A 54 8.88 0.91 1.89
CA ALA A 54 8.85 0.14 0.64
C ALA A 54 7.78 -0.97 0.68
N ALA A 55 7.61 -1.64 1.84
CA ALA A 55 6.58 -2.64 2.01
C ALA A 55 5.17 -2.04 1.95
N ALA A 56 4.95 -0.88 2.59
CA ALA A 56 3.69 -0.16 2.56
C ALA A 56 3.32 0.27 1.13
N GLU A 57 4.26 0.86 0.39
CA GLU A 57 4.06 1.26 -1.01
C GLU A 57 3.75 0.04 -1.91
N LYS A 58 4.46 -1.07 -1.71
CA LYS A 58 4.17 -2.31 -2.45
C LYS A 58 2.77 -2.84 -2.15
N ALA A 59 2.32 -2.74 -0.89
CA ALA A 59 0.98 -3.15 -0.49
C ALA A 59 -0.11 -2.28 -1.13
N THR A 60 0.06 -0.95 -1.15
CA THR A 60 -0.89 -0.04 -1.81
C THR A 60 -0.98 -0.32 -3.31
N ARG A 61 0.16 -0.40 -4.00
CA ARG A 61 0.21 -0.74 -5.45
C ARG A 61 -0.48 -2.07 -5.75
N ARG A 62 -0.29 -3.09 -4.90
CA ARG A 62 -0.95 -4.39 -5.06
C ARG A 62 -2.46 -4.30 -4.87
N ALA A 63 -2.92 -3.54 -3.88
CA ALA A 63 -4.35 -3.34 -3.62
C ALA A 63 -5.02 -2.59 -4.78
N GLU A 64 -4.37 -1.56 -5.32
CA GLU A 64 -4.84 -0.82 -6.50
C GLU A 64 -4.89 -1.70 -7.75
N ALA A 65 -3.85 -2.49 -8.00
CA ALA A 65 -3.84 -3.43 -9.13
C ALA A 65 -4.97 -4.46 -9.04
N LEU A 66 -5.23 -5.00 -7.84
CA LEU A 66 -6.33 -5.94 -7.62
C LEU A 66 -7.69 -5.29 -7.87
N ARG A 67 -7.90 -4.06 -7.37
CA ARG A 67 -9.13 -3.29 -7.62
C ARG A 67 -9.33 -3.02 -9.11
N ALA A 68 -8.29 -2.57 -9.80
CA ALA A 68 -8.33 -2.32 -11.24
C ALA A 68 -8.64 -3.59 -12.04
N GLU A 69 -8.11 -4.75 -11.63
CA GLU A 69 -8.43 -6.03 -12.26
C GLU A 69 -9.89 -6.43 -12.04
N GLN A 70 -10.41 -6.25 -10.81
CA GLN A 70 -11.82 -6.50 -10.50
C GLN A 70 -12.74 -5.57 -11.30
N ASP A 71 -12.43 -4.29 -11.38
CA ASP A 71 -13.16 -3.32 -12.20
C ASP A 71 -13.14 -3.70 -13.68
N ARG A 72 -11.99 -4.13 -14.19
CA ARG A 72 -11.85 -4.62 -15.57
C ARG A 72 -12.72 -5.86 -15.81
N LYS A 73 -12.71 -6.82 -14.88
CA LYS A 73 -13.55 -8.04 -14.96
C LYS A 73 -15.03 -7.68 -14.92
N ARG A 74 -15.44 -6.77 -14.03
CA ARG A 74 -16.81 -6.27 -13.94
C ARG A 74 -17.26 -5.64 -15.26
N ARG A 75 -16.49 -4.68 -15.78
CA ARG A 75 -16.79 -3.99 -17.05
C ARG A 75 -16.88 -4.96 -18.23
N ALA A 76 -15.97 -5.94 -18.29
CA ALA A 76 -15.99 -6.98 -19.32
C ALA A 76 -17.24 -7.86 -19.23
N ALA A 77 -17.63 -8.27 -18.02
CA ALA A 77 -18.83 -9.06 -17.79
C ALA A 77 -20.11 -8.28 -18.19
N VAL A 78 -20.20 -7.00 -17.81
CA VAL A 78 -21.30 -6.11 -18.21
C VAL A 78 -21.34 -5.95 -19.72
N ALA A 79 -20.21 -5.66 -20.37
CA ALA A 79 -20.15 -5.53 -21.83
C ALA A 79 -20.58 -6.82 -22.55
N ALA A 80 -20.14 -7.98 -22.07
CA ALA A 80 -20.55 -9.27 -22.60
C ALA A 80 -22.07 -9.50 -22.44
N PHE A 81 -22.63 -9.18 -21.27
CA PHE A 81 -24.06 -9.28 -20.99
C PHE A 81 -24.89 -8.37 -21.90
N LEU A 82 -24.47 -7.10 -22.05
CA LEU A 82 -25.14 -6.13 -22.92
C LEU A 82 -25.16 -6.63 -24.36
N LYS A 83 -24.01 -7.09 -24.88
CA LYS A 83 -23.89 -7.65 -26.23
C LYS A 83 -24.77 -8.89 -26.42
N MET A 84 -24.72 -9.84 -25.47
CA MET A 84 -25.49 -11.08 -25.52
C MET A 84 -27.01 -10.84 -25.57
N HIS A 85 -27.51 -9.81 -24.89
CA HIS A 85 -28.94 -9.49 -24.87
C HIS A 85 -29.36 -8.41 -25.89
N GLY A 86 -28.41 -7.85 -26.63
CA GLY A 86 -28.64 -6.86 -27.69
C GLY A 86 -28.95 -5.45 -27.18
N PHE A 87 -28.34 -5.06 -26.06
CA PHE A 87 -28.39 -3.70 -25.54
C PHE A 87 -27.24 -2.88 -26.15
N THR A 88 -27.54 -1.99 -27.08
CA THR A 88 -26.54 -1.17 -27.79
C THR A 88 -26.32 0.20 -27.16
N GLY A 89 -27.24 0.69 -26.33
CA GLY A 89 -27.16 1.99 -25.66
C GLY A 89 -26.44 1.97 -24.30
N GLY A 90 -25.64 0.95 -24.01
CA GLY A 90 -24.96 0.81 -22.71
C GLY A 90 -25.89 0.38 -21.57
N VAL A 91 -25.45 0.60 -20.31
CA VAL A 91 -26.15 0.15 -19.09
C VAL A 91 -27.52 0.82 -18.88
N SER A 92 -27.69 2.04 -19.39
CA SER A 92 -28.95 2.79 -19.36
C SER A 92 -29.72 2.73 -20.70
N GLY A 93 -29.15 2.02 -21.68
CA GLY A 93 -29.72 1.90 -23.02
C GLY A 93 -30.91 0.96 -23.06
N ALA A 94 -32.11 1.52 -23.23
CA ALA A 94 -33.29 0.71 -23.48
C ALA A 94 -33.20 -0.03 -24.81
N LYS A 95 -33.49 -1.33 -24.79
CA LYS A 95 -33.87 -2.06 -26.00
C LYS A 95 -35.34 -1.76 -26.28
N ARG A 96 -35.63 -1.13 -27.42
CA ARG A 96 -36.98 -0.72 -27.81
C ARG A 96 -37.45 -1.48 -29.04
N ASN A 97 -38.67 -2.01 -28.95
CA ASN A 97 -39.46 -2.50 -30.09
C ASN A 97 -40.76 -1.65 -30.19
N LEU A 98 -41.56 -1.82 -31.25
CA LEU A 98 -42.78 -1.00 -31.48
C LEU A 98 -43.73 -0.91 -30.27
N MET A 99 -43.74 -1.91 -29.38
CA MET A 99 -44.67 -1.99 -28.25
C MET A 99 -44.00 -1.95 -26.86
N ASN A 100 -42.66 -2.11 -26.76
CA ASN A 100 -42.02 -2.33 -25.46
C ASN A 100 -40.62 -1.73 -25.35
N SER A 101 -40.27 -1.29 -24.14
CA SER A 101 -38.92 -0.87 -23.74
C SER A 101 -38.44 -1.77 -22.60
N THR A 102 -37.26 -2.36 -22.73
CA THR A 102 -36.62 -3.17 -21.67
C THR A 102 -35.21 -2.66 -21.42
N TYR A 103 -34.81 -2.55 -20.16
CA TYR A 103 -33.45 -2.13 -19.79
C TYR A 103 -32.60 -3.33 -19.34
N PRO A 104 -31.27 -3.20 -19.39
CA PRO A 104 -30.34 -4.22 -18.92
C PRO A 104 -30.66 -4.70 -17.50
N LEU A 105 -31.02 -3.76 -16.61
CA LEU A 105 -31.31 -4.06 -15.21
C LEU A 105 -32.57 -4.91 -15.02
N HIS A 106 -33.65 -4.63 -15.76
CA HIS A 106 -34.84 -5.49 -15.76
C HIS A 106 -34.53 -6.90 -16.28
N ARG A 107 -33.65 -7.01 -17.28
CA ARG A 107 -33.26 -8.32 -17.82
C ARG A 107 -32.44 -9.13 -16.82
N ALA A 108 -31.53 -8.49 -16.09
CA ALA A 108 -30.76 -9.13 -15.03
C ALA A 108 -31.65 -9.57 -13.85
N ALA A 109 -32.58 -8.72 -13.41
CA ALA A 109 -33.55 -9.06 -12.36
C ALA A 109 -34.46 -10.22 -12.76
N LYS A 110 -35.04 -10.18 -13.98
CA LYS A 110 -35.89 -11.26 -14.51
C LYS A 110 -35.17 -12.60 -14.65
N THR A 111 -33.84 -12.59 -14.79
CA THR A 111 -33.02 -13.81 -14.89
C THR A 111 -32.41 -14.22 -13.54
N ALA A 112 -32.79 -13.56 -12.44
CA ALA A 112 -32.26 -13.79 -11.09
C ALA A 112 -30.73 -13.73 -11.00
N ASN A 113 -30.07 -12.96 -11.88
CA ASN A 113 -28.63 -12.81 -11.88
C ASN A 113 -28.22 -11.67 -10.94
N ALA A 114 -28.16 -11.97 -9.64
CA ALA A 114 -27.84 -11.00 -8.59
C ALA A 114 -26.49 -10.30 -8.84
N GLN A 115 -25.47 -11.05 -9.26
CA GLN A 115 -24.15 -10.48 -9.56
C GLN A 115 -24.21 -9.48 -10.72
N MET A 116 -24.99 -9.77 -11.78
CA MET A 116 -25.15 -8.84 -12.89
C MET A 116 -25.98 -7.60 -12.51
N VAL A 117 -26.99 -7.75 -11.63
CA VAL A 117 -27.73 -6.61 -11.07
C VAL A 117 -26.77 -5.69 -10.32
N GLU A 118 -25.95 -6.23 -9.43
CA GLU A 118 -24.92 -5.47 -8.70
C GLU A 118 -23.95 -4.78 -9.66
N TYR A 119 -23.43 -5.50 -10.66
CA TYR A 119 -22.49 -4.94 -11.62
C TYR A 119 -23.11 -3.82 -12.46
N LEU A 120 -24.35 -3.96 -12.90
CA LEU A 120 -25.05 -2.92 -13.64
C LEU A 120 -25.29 -1.66 -12.78
N LEU A 121 -25.61 -1.83 -11.50
CA LEU A 121 -25.76 -0.71 -10.55
C LEU A 121 -24.42 0.00 -10.31
N MET A 122 -23.33 -0.75 -10.12
CA MET A 122 -21.99 -0.18 -9.98
C MET A 122 -21.53 0.60 -11.23
N GLU A 123 -21.97 0.18 -12.43
CA GLU A 123 -21.71 0.88 -13.68
C GLU A 123 -22.70 2.04 -13.95
N GLY A 124 -23.63 2.32 -13.04
CA GLY A 124 -24.52 3.49 -13.09
C GLY A 124 -25.91 3.24 -13.69
N ALA A 125 -26.39 2.00 -13.76
CA ALA A 125 -27.77 1.73 -14.12
C ALA A 125 -28.74 2.27 -13.05
N ASP A 126 -29.84 2.89 -13.49
CA ASP A 126 -30.85 3.45 -12.60
C ASP A 126 -31.82 2.35 -12.10
N PRO A 127 -31.87 2.03 -10.78
CA PRO A 127 -32.78 1.04 -10.23
C PRO A 127 -34.25 1.42 -10.33
N MET A 128 -34.56 2.72 -10.37
CA MET A 128 -35.93 3.26 -10.41
C MET A 128 -36.45 3.41 -11.83
N GLN A 129 -35.63 3.12 -12.84
CA GLN A 129 -36.02 3.24 -14.23
C GLN A 129 -37.19 2.31 -14.57
N ALA A 130 -38.31 2.92 -14.99
CA ALA A 130 -39.52 2.19 -15.35
C ALA A 130 -39.44 1.68 -16.80
N ASN A 131 -39.90 0.46 -17.03
CA ASN A 131 -40.13 -0.07 -18.36
C ASN A 131 -41.45 0.44 -18.98
N SER A 132 -41.80 0.00 -20.19
CA SER A 132 -43.05 0.40 -20.86
C SER A 132 -44.33 0.01 -20.11
N ALA A 133 -44.26 -0.91 -19.15
CA ALA A 133 -45.37 -1.29 -18.27
C ALA A 133 -45.37 -0.53 -16.93
N GLY A 134 -44.53 0.50 -16.77
CA GLY A 134 -44.42 1.28 -15.54
C GLY A 134 -43.70 0.56 -14.40
N ARG A 135 -43.03 -0.58 -14.66
CA ARG A 135 -42.37 -1.40 -13.62
C ARG A 135 -40.87 -1.12 -13.55
N ASN A 136 -40.33 -1.01 -12.35
CA ASN A 136 -38.88 -0.94 -12.11
C ASN A 136 -38.24 -2.33 -12.05
N ALA A 137 -36.91 -2.41 -11.89
CA ALA A 137 -36.19 -3.69 -11.91
C ALA A 137 -36.57 -4.64 -10.76
N ALA A 138 -37.07 -4.14 -9.63
CA ALA A 138 -37.52 -4.97 -8.51
C ALA A 138 -38.92 -5.56 -8.72
N GLN A 139 -39.67 -5.07 -9.71
CA GLN A 139 -41.07 -5.42 -9.96
C GLN A 139 -41.26 -6.35 -11.20
N VAL A 140 -40.18 -6.80 -11.83
CA VAL A 140 -40.21 -7.60 -13.08
C VAL A 140 -39.95 -9.09 -12.88
#